data_AF-A0AAW8LIK4-F1
#
_entry.id   AF-A0AAW8LIK4-F1
#
_cell.length_a   1.000
_cell.length_b   1.000
_cell.length_c   1.000
_cell.angle_alpha   90.00
_cell.angle_beta   90.00
_cell.angle_gamma   90.00
#
_symmetry.space_group_name_H-M   'P 1'
#
loop_
_entity.id
_entity.type
_entity.pdbx_description
1 polymer ?
#
loop_
_entity_poly.entity_id
_entity_poly.type
_entity_poly.pdbx_seq_one_letter_code
_entity_poly.pdbx_strand_id
1 'polypeptide(L)'
;MTALTPTQDSLKLRKANRIRTIQGALAIEGNNTLSTEQITAILNGKPIIATSKEVQEVRNALKAYEEIQDWNPDQESHLLKAHQILMTGLIDEVGQYRHGGVGVMSGDRVGHMAPPANQVHRLMGELLQWLAEGNEHPLIQSSVFHYEFEFIYPFADGNGRMGRLWQTLILSQWNPIFLNIPVESLIYQN
;
A
#
# COMPACT_ATOMS: atom_id res chain seq x y z
N MET A 1 -30.18 22.53 -15.34
CA MET A 1 -28.74 22.27 -15.49
C MET A 1 -28.11 22.60 -14.15
N THR A 2 -28.09 21.64 -13.24
CA THR A 2 -27.78 21.87 -11.82
C THR A 2 -26.26 21.91 -11.68
N ALA A 3 -25.71 23.11 -11.47
CA ALA A 3 -24.31 23.27 -11.08
C ALA A 3 -24.10 22.54 -9.75
N LEU A 4 -23.34 21.45 -9.76
CA LEU A 4 -22.90 20.78 -8.55
C LEU A 4 -21.96 21.73 -7.80
N THR A 5 -22.12 21.85 -6.50
CA THR A 5 -21.33 22.78 -5.66
C THR A 5 -19.86 22.33 -5.58
N PRO A 6 -18.87 23.24 -5.45
CA PRO A 6 -17.43 22.93 -5.47
C PRO A 6 -16.98 21.79 -4.53
N THR A 7 -17.67 21.62 -3.41
CA THR A 7 -17.47 20.52 -2.44
C THR A 7 -17.79 19.14 -3.01
N GLN A 8 -18.85 19.01 -3.82
CA GLN A 8 -19.21 17.73 -4.46
C GLN A 8 -18.19 17.32 -5.53
N ASP A 9 -17.65 18.27 -6.28
CA ASP A 9 -16.63 17.99 -7.29
C ASP A 9 -15.30 17.58 -6.64
N SER A 10 -14.94 18.19 -5.50
CA SER A 10 -13.76 17.79 -4.72
C SER A 10 -13.85 16.35 -4.18
N LEU A 11 -15.03 15.93 -3.70
CA LEU A 11 -15.24 14.57 -3.19
C LEU A 11 -15.21 13.53 -4.32
N LYS A 12 -15.79 13.85 -5.48
CA LYS A 12 -15.72 12.99 -6.67
C LYS A 12 -14.28 12.82 -7.15
N LEU A 13 -13.50 13.90 -7.16
CA LEU A 13 -12.10 13.86 -7.58
C LEU A 13 -11.24 13.01 -6.62
N ARG A 14 -11.42 13.17 -5.30
CA ARG A 14 -10.73 12.33 -4.29
C ARG A 14 -11.06 10.86 -4.47
N LYS A 15 -12.34 10.53 -4.67
CA LYS A 15 -12.78 9.15 -4.94
C LYS A 15 -12.16 8.59 -6.22
N ALA A 16 -12.13 9.37 -7.30
CA ALA A 16 -11.51 8.96 -8.57
C ALA A 16 -10.00 8.73 -8.43
N ASN A 17 -9.28 9.62 -7.75
CA ASN A 17 -7.85 9.47 -7.51
C ASN A 17 -7.55 8.25 -6.62
N ARG A 18 -8.41 7.97 -5.64
CA ARG A 18 -8.29 6.76 -4.81
C ARG A 18 -8.43 5.49 -5.63
N ILE A 19 -9.41 5.43 -6.53
CA ILE A 19 -9.61 4.30 -7.43
C ILE A 19 -8.38 4.10 -8.33
N ARG A 20 -7.80 5.18 -8.85
CA ARG A 20 -6.55 5.13 -9.65
C ARG A 20 -5.34 4.65 -8.84
N THR A 21 -5.21 5.13 -7.61
CA THR A 21 -4.17 4.69 -6.65
C THR A 21 -4.24 3.18 -6.44
N ILE A 22 -5.43 2.65 -6.13
CA ILE A 22 -5.65 1.22 -5.91
C ILE A 22 -5.39 0.41 -7.18
N GLN A 23 -5.88 0.88 -8.32
CA GLN A 23 -5.65 0.22 -9.60
C GLN A 23 -4.15 0.12 -9.92
N GLY A 24 -3.41 1.24 -9.79
CA GLY A 24 -1.96 1.25 -10.01
C GLY A 24 -1.22 0.34 -9.02
N ALA A 25 -1.55 0.44 -7.73
CA ALA A 25 -0.90 -0.35 -6.68
C ALA A 25 -1.10 -1.86 -6.86
N LEU A 26 -2.28 -2.30 -7.32
CA LEU A 26 -2.56 -3.71 -7.56
C LEU A 26 -1.99 -4.20 -8.92
N ALA A 27 -1.98 -3.35 -9.93
CA ALA A 27 -1.47 -3.69 -11.26
C ALA A 27 0.06 -3.82 -11.31
N ILE A 28 0.80 -3.07 -10.49
CA ILE A 28 2.27 -3.17 -10.38
C ILE A 28 2.73 -4.60 -10.04
N GLU A 29 1.97 -5.31 -9.21
CA GLU A 29 2.29 -6.69 -8.83
C GLU A 29 1.92 -7.71 -9.93
N GLY A 30 1.33 -7.28 -11.05
CA GLY A 30 0.96 -8.11 -12.21
C GLY A 30 -0.23 -9.06 -12.01
N ASN A 31 -0.63 -9.31 -10.77
CA ASN A 31 -1.62 -10.33 -10.41
C ASN A 31 -3.07 -9.85 -10.46
N ASN A 32 -3.33 -8.55 -10.62
CA ASN A 32 -4.66 -7.97 -10.64
C ASN A 32 -4.76 -6.91 -11.72
N THR A 33 -5.59 -7.19 -12.73
CA THR A 33 -5.69 -6.39 -13.96
C THR A 33 -7.02 -5.64 -14.07
N LEU A 34 -7.75 -5.52 -12.94
CA LEU A 34 -9.05 -4.88 -12.94
C LEU A 34 -8.96 -3.40 -13.29
N SER A 35 -9.85 -2.97 -14.19
CA SER A 35 -9.94 -1.57 -14.62
C SER A 35 -10.51 -0.66 -13.52
N THR A 36 -10.35 0.65 -13.68
CA THR A 36 -10.96 1.64 -12.80
C THR A 36 -12.49 1.52 -12.75
N GLU A 37 -13.13 1.11 -13.85
CA GLU A 37 -14.57 0.86 -13.94
C GLU A 37 -14.97 -0.37 -13.14
N GLN A 38 -14.18 -1.45 -13.21
CA GLN A 38 -14.43 -2.68 -12.45
C GLN A 38 -14.25 -2.45 -10.94
N ILE A 39 -13.21 -1.71 -10.53
CA ILE A 39 -13.01 -1.32 -9.12
C ILE A 39 -14.17 -0.43 -8.64
N THR A 40 -14.61 0.51 -9.47
CA THR A 40 -15.78 1.35 -9.18
C THR A 40 -17.06 0.51 -9.05
N ALA A 41 -17.22 -0.53 -9.87
CA ALA A 41 -18.35 -1.44 -9.80
C ALA A 41 -18.33 -2.26 -8.50
N ILE A 42 -17.16 -2.79 -8.09
CA ILE A 42 -16.99 -3.47 -6.79
C ILE A 42 -17.43 -2.56 -5.64
N LEU A 43 -16.95 -1.31 -5.63
CA LEU A 43 -17.27 -0.34 -4.59
C LEU A 43 -18.77 -0.01 -4.52
N ASN A 44 -19.46 -0.04 -5.66
CA ASN A 44 -20.91 0.22 -5.73
C ASN A 44 -21.76 -1.06 -5.60
N GLY A 45 -21.15 -2.21 -5.28
CA GLY A 45 -21.87 -3.48 -5.15
C GLY A 45 -22.44 -4.02 -6.46
N LYS A 46 -21.90 -3.58 -7.61
CA LYS A 46 -22.33 -4.05 -8.94
C LYS A 46 -21.61 -5.35 -9.32
N PRO A 47 -22.27 -6.24 -10.08
CA PRO A 47 -21.65 -7.47 -10.56
C PRO A 47 -20.51 -7.15 -11.53
N ILE A 48 -19.42 -7.92 -11.45
CA ILE A 48 -18.29 -7.89 -12.38
C ILE A 48 -17.81 -9.31 -12.67
N ILE A 49 -17.06 -9.47 -13.77
CA ILE A 49 -16.30 -10.68 -14.05
C ILE A 49 -14.90 -10.49 -13.47
N ALA A 50 -14.61 -11.20 -12.38
CA ALA A 50 -13.31 -11.23 -11.71
C ALA A 50 -13.25 -12.46 -10.78
N THR A 51 -12.05 -12.89 -10.41
CA THR A 51 -11.87 -13.93 -9.39
C THR A 51 -12.21 -13.40 -8.00
N SER A 52 -12.57 -14.30 -7.08
CA SER A 52 -12.80 -13.92 -5.68
C SER A 52 -11.56 -13.29 -5.04
N LYS A 53 -10.35 -13.73 -5.45
CA LYS A 53 -9.07 -13.18 -4.99
C LYS A 53 -8.91 -11.73 -5.42
N GLU A 54 -9.10 -11.41 -6.71
CA GLU A 54 -8.98 -10.03 -7.21
C GLU A 54 -9.99 -9.09 -6.56
N VAL A 55 -11.23 -9.55 -6.35
CA VAL A 55 -12.26 -8.77 -5.64
C VAL A 55 -11.84 -8.52 -4.18
N GLN A 56 -11.28 -9.53 -3.51
CA GLN A 56 -10.84 -9.40 -2.13
C GLN A 56 -9.64 -8.45 -2.00
N GLU A 57 -8.68 -8.50 -2.92
CA GLU A 57 -7.57 -7.55 -2.99
C GLU A 57 -8.04 -6.10 -3.11
N VAL A 58 -9.01 -5.84 -4.00
CA VAL A 58 -9.59 -4.49 -4.16
C VAL A 58 -10.29 -4.05 -2.87
N ARG A 59 -11.08 -4.92 -2.24
CA ARG A 59 -11.78 -4.59 -0.98
C ARG A 59 -10.81 -4.30 0.16
N ASN A 60 -9.78 -5.12 0.30
CA ASN A 60 -8.74 -4.94 1.30
C ASN A 60 -7.96 -3.64 1.08
N ALA A 61 -7.58 -3.35 -0.17
CA ALA A 61 -6.92 -2.10 -0.54
C ALA A 61 -7.81 -0.89 -0.23
N LEU A 62 -9.08 -0.90 -0.67
CA LEU A 62 -10.05 0.17 -0.35
C LEU A 62 -10.11 0.44 1.16
N LYS A 63 -10.28 -0.62 1.96
CA LYS A 63 -10.37 -0.52 3.42
C LYS A 63 -9.08 0.03 4.04
N ALA A 64 -7.92 -0.49 3.65
CA ALA A 64 -6.64 -0.03 4.18
C ALA A 64 -6.42 1.47 3.92
N TYR A 65 -6.76 1.90 2.72
CA TYR A 65 -6.65 3.28 2.29
C TYR A 65 -7.72 4.18 2.97
N GLU A 66 -8.90 3.68 3.30
CA GLU A 66 -9.89 4.40 4.13
C GLU A 66 -9.39 4.64 5.56
N GLU A 67 -8.72 3.65 6.16
CA GLU A 67 -8.19 3.71 7.53
C GLU A 67 -6.80 4.36 7.64
N ILE A 68 -6.18 4.73 6.51
CA ILE A 68 -4.77 5.17 6.47
C ILE A 68 -4.46 6.34 7.41
N GLN A 69 -5.40 7.26 7.60
CA GLN A 69 -5.21 8.45 8.45
C GLN A 69 -5.25 8.14 9.94
N ASP A 70 -5.73 6.95 10.33
CA ASP A 70 -5.80 6.50 11.72
C ASP A 70 -4.48 5.87 12.18
N TRP A 71 -3.52 5.71 11.27
CA TRP A 71 -2.22 5.12 11.57
C TRP A 71 -1.14 6.17 11.77
N ASN A 72 -0.18 5.80 12.61
CA ASN A 72 1.04 6.53 12.84
C ASN A 72 2.20 5.73 12.21
N PRO A 73 2.97 6.31 11.27
CA PRO A 73 3.95 5.57 10.47
C PRO A 73 5.13 5.00 11.24
N ASP A 74 5.43 5.50 12.44
CA ASP A 74 6.50 4.98 13.31
C ASP A 74 6.05 3.85 14.26
N GLN A 75 4.75 3.52 14.28
CA GLN A 75 4.20 2.50 15.16
C GLN A 75 4.15 1.13 14.47
N GLU A 76 4.94 0.18 14.98
CA GLU A 76 4.97 -1.20 14.48
C GLU A 76 3.58 -1.85 14.49
N SER A 77 2.80 -1.65 15.56
CA SER A 77 1.45 -2.20 15.67
C SER A 77 0.51 -1.72 14.56
N HIS A 78 0.68 -0.48 14.09
CA HIS A 78 -0.11 0.04 12.97
C HIS A 78 0.33 -0.56 11.65
N LEU A 79 1.65 -0.76 11.45
CA LEU A 79 2.19 -1.42 10.26
C LEU A 79 1.66 -2.85 10.15
N LEU A 80 1.70 -3.60 11.25
CA LEU A 80 1.15 -4.95 11.32
C LEU A 80 -0.38 -4.95 11.08
N LYS A 81 -1.09 -3.95 11.63
CA LYS A 81 -2.54 -3.82 11.42
C LYS A 81 -2.91 -3.55 9.96
N ALA A 82 -2.17 -2.65 9.30
CA ALA A 82 -2.36 -2.34 7.89
C ALA A 82 -2.08 -3.57 7.01
N HIS A 83 -1.01 -4.32 7.30
CA HIS A 83 -0.73 -5.58 6.61
C HIS A 83 -1.85 -6.61 6.82
N GLN A 84 -2.38 -6.73 8.04
CA GLN A 84 -3.53 -7.59 8.31
C GLN A 84 -4.72 -7.22 7.43
N ILE A 85 -5.05 -5.94 7.32
CA ILE A 85 -6.18 -5.46 6.50
C ILE A 85 -5.93 -5.75 5.02
N LEU A 86 -4.71 -5.46 4.52
CA LEU A 86 -4.38 -5.68 3.11
C LEU A 86 -4.42 -7.17 2.72
N MET A 87 -4.03 -8.07 3.61
CA MET A 87 -3.77 -9.47 3.27
C MET A 87 -4.81 -10.47 3.79
N THR A 88 -5.79 -10.02 4.57
CA THR A 88 -6.87 -10.88 5.09
C THR A 88 -7.61 -11.61 3.95
N GLY A 89 -7.69 -12.94 4.06
CA GLY A 89 -8.36 -13.79 3.07
C GLY A 89 -7.56 -14.04 1.79
N LEU A 90 -6.29 -13.59 1.74
CA LEU A 90 -5.40 -13.80 0.60
C LEU A 90 -4.25 -14.78 0.93
N ILE A 91 -3.75 -14.74 2.17
CA ILE A 91 -2.67 -15.59 2.69
C ILE A 91 -2.95 -15.98 4.15
N ASP A 92 -2.18 -16.93 4.68
CA ASP A 92 -2.31 -17.38 6.08
C ASP A 92 -1.52 -16.47 7.06
N GLU A 93 -0.30 -16.06 6.70
CA GLU A 93 0.57 -15.24 7.55
C GLU A 93 0.21 -13.74 7.47
N VAL A 94 -0.92 -13.35 8.04
CA VAL A 94 -1.41 -11.95 8.03
C VAL A 94 -1.06 -11.19 9.30
N GLY A 95 -0.74 -9.91 9.17
CA GLY A 95 -0.48 -9.01 10.31
C GLY A 95 0.69 -9.38 11.22
N GLN A 96 1.66 -10.14 10.69
CA GLN A 96 2.86 -10.59 11.41
C GLN A 96 4.03 -10.66 10.44
N TYR A 97 5.25 -10.52 10.96
CA TYR A 97 6.46 -10.72 10.16
C TYR A 97 6.65 -12.19 9.79
N ARG A 98 7.34 -12.42 8.67
CA ARG A 98 7.61 -13.76 8.15
C ARG A 98 8.52 -14.57 9.09
N HIS A 99 8.29 -15.88 9.12
CA HIS A 99 9.12 -16.83 9.87
C HIS A 99 10.21 -17.49 9.01
N GLY A 100 10.04 -17.48 7.68
CA GLY A 100 10.93 -18.10 6.70
C GLY A 100 11.74 -17.10 5.86
N GLY A 101 12.70 -17.63 5.12
CA GLY A 101 13.39 -16.86 4.07
C GLY A 101 12.45 -16.61 2.89
N VAL A 102 12.54 -15.42 2.29
CA VAL A 102 11.78 -15.06 1.09
C VAL A 102 12.76 -14.48 0.05
N GLY A 103 12.59 -14.86 -1.21
CA GLY A 103 13.33 -14.26 -2.32
C GLY A 103 12.61 -13.01 -2.79
N VAL A 104 13.33 -11.90 -2.93
CA VAL A 104 12.76 -10.67 -3.50
C VAL A 104 12.79 -10.81 -5.02
N MET A 105 11.61 -10.86 -5.63
CA MET A 105 11.45 -11.01 -7.08
C MET A 105 11.62 -9.66 -7.77
N SER A 106 12.40 -9.64 -8.85
CA SER A 106 12.50 -8.52 -9.79
C SER A 106 12.09 -9.04 -11.17
N GLY A 107 10.80 -8.95 -11.48
CA GLY A 107 10.21 -9.67 -12.62
C GLY A 107 10.34 -11.19 -12.42
N ASP A 108 10.84 -11.90 -13.44
CA ASP A 108 10.96 -13.37 -13.42
C ASP A 108 12.24 -13.89 -12.74
N ARG A 109 13.02 -13.03 -12.08
CA ARG A 109 14.30 -13.40 -11.44
C ARG A 109 14.29 -13.02 -9.97
N VAL A 110 14.92 -13.87 -9.14
CA VAL A 110 15.28 -13.47 -7.77
C VAL A 110 16.32 -12.37 -7.89
N GLY A 111 15.93 -11.13 -7.57
CA GLY A 111 16.83 -9.98 -7.62
C GLY A 111 17.86 -10.05 -6.49
N HIS A 112 17.43 -10.42 -5.29
CA HIS A 112 18.29 -10.71 -4.14
C HIS A 112 17.53 -11.54 -3.09
N MET A 113 18.28 -12.12 -2.15
CA MET A 113 17.69 -12.76 -0.97
C MET A 113 17.43 -11.69 0.10
N ALA A 114 16.21 -11.67 0.65
CA ALA A 114 15.91 -10.81 1.78
C ALA A 114 16.74 -11.23 3.01
N PRO A 115 16.95 -10.34 3.99
CA PRO A 115 17.61 -10.68 5.24
C PRO A 115 17.01 -11.93 5.92
N PRO A 116 17.78 -12.68 6.71
CA PRO A 116 17.25 -13.80 7.48
C PRO A 116 16.06 -13.40 8.36
N ALA A 117 15.04 -14.26 8.46
CA ALA A 117 13.79 -13.96 9.18
C ALA A 117 14.03 -13.55 10.65
N ASN A 118 15.03 -14.13 11.30
CA ASN A 118 15.41 -13.79 12.67
C ASN A 118 15.98 -12.37 12.84
N GLN A 119 16.29 -11.67 11.74
CA GLN A 119 16.72 -10.26 11.78
C GLN A 119 15.58 -9.27 11.53
N VAL A 120 14.43 -9.72 11.02
CA VAL A 120 13.35 -8.82 10.56
C VAL A 120 12.87 -7.92 11.69
N HIS A 121 12.60 -8.46 12.88
CA HIS A 121 12.14 -7.67 14.04
C HIS A 121 13.15 -6.57 14.41
N ARG A 122 14.44 -6.89 14.43
CA ARG A 122 15.50 -5.91 14.75
C ARG A 122 15.56 -4.82 13.68
N LEU A 123 15.62 -5.21 12.40
CA LEU A 123 15.75 -4.28 11.28
C LEU A 123 14.52 -3.36 11.14
N MET A 124 13.32 -3.91 11.31
CA MET A 124 12.09 -3.10 11.30
C MET A 124 12.01 -2.16 12.49
N GLY A 125 12.43 -2.62 13.69
CA GLY A 125 12.54 -1.75 14.86
C GLY A 125 13.50 -0.58 14.63
N GLU A 126 14.69 -0.85 14.09
CA GLU A 126 15.68 0.18 13.72
C GLU A 126 15.13 1.15 12.67
N LEU A 127 14.44 0.65 11.64
CA LEU A 127 13.86 1.48 10.59
C LEU A 127 12.74 2.39 11.11
N LEU A 128 11.84 1.87 11.93
CA LEU A 128 10.74 2.64 12.53
C LEU A 128 11.27 3.66 13.54
N GLN A 129 12.30 3.31 14.32
CA GLN A 129 12.98 4.26 15.20
C GLN A 129 13.65 5.39 14.41
N TRP A 130 14.38 5.06 13.34
CA TRP A 130 14.97 6.06 12.44
C TRP A 130 13.93 7.01 11.85
N LEU A 131 12.75 6.49 11.48
CA LEU A 131 11.65 7.30 10.98
C LEU A 131 11.10 8.26 12.05
N ALA A 132 10.98 7.80 13.30
CA ALA A 132 10.51 8.60 14.43
C ALA A 132 11.48 9.73 14.82
N GLU A 133 12.78 9.46 14.77
CA GLU A 133 13.84 10.38 15.21
C GLU A 133 14.40 11.26 14.08
N GLY A 134 14.12 10.91 12.83
CA GLY A 134 14.66 11.57 11.65
C GLY A 134 14.15 13.00 11.47
N ASN A 135 15.06 13.90 11.09
CA ASN A 135 14.76 15.31 10.78
C ASN A 135 14.86 15.63 9.29
N GLU A 136 15.00 14.60 8.45
CA GLU A 136 15.04 14.76 7.00
C GLU A 136 13.69 15.21 6.45
N HIS A 137 13.68 15.81 5.27
CA HIS A 137 12.43 16.22 4.64
C HIS A 137 11.53 14.98 4.38
N PRO A 138 10.19 15.05 4.56
CA PRO A 138 9.28 13.89 4.39
C PRO A 138 9.37 13.18 3.03
N LEU A 139 9.74 13.90 1.97
CA LEU A 139 10.03 13.30 0.65
C LEU A 139 11.24 12.35 0.70
N ILE A 140 12.29 12.72 1.43
CA ILE A 140 13.48 11.89 1.63
C ILE A 140 13.14 10.74 2.58
N GLN A 141 12.50 11.04 3.72
CA GLN A 141 12.13 10.01 4.71
C GLN A 141 11.26 8.92 4.10
N SER A 142 10.21 9.29 3.37
CA SER A 142 9.31 8.33 2.73
C SER A 142 10.00 7.48 1.66
N SER A 143 10.96 8.06 0.92
CA SER A 143 11.71 7.34 -0.11
C SER A 143 12.73 6.37 0.49
N VAL A 144 13.47 6.80 1.52
CA VAL A 144 14.41 5.94 2.25
C VAL A 144 13.65 4.83 2.97
N PHE A 145 12.54 5.15 3.64
CA PHE A 145 11.70 4.13 4.27
C PHE A 145 11.25 3.08 3.27
N HIS A 146 10.71 3.50 2.12
CA HIS A 146 10.23 2.57 1.09
C HIS A 146 11.37 1.68 0.59
N TYR A 147 12.55 2.24 0.32
CA TYR A 147 13.72 1.47 -0.10
C TYR A 147 14.15 0.43 0.95
N GLU A 148 14.35 0.85 2.20
CA GLU A 148 14.78 -0.04 3.28
C GLU A 148 13.71 -1.10 3.60
N PHE A 149 12.44 -0.73 3.55
CA PHE A 149 11.32 -1.66 3.76
C PHE A 149 11.30 -2.78 2.71
N GLU A 150 11.46 -2.43 1.42
CA GLU A 150 11.55 -3.41 0.33
C GLU A 150 12.80 -4.27 0.45
N PHE A 151 13.91 -3.73 0.96
CA PHE A 151 15.12 -4.51 1.21
C PHE A 151 14.93 -5.52 2.37
N ILE A 152 14.30 -5.11 3.48
CA ILE A 152 14.03 -5.98 4.63
C ILE A 152 13.01 -7.08 4.25
N TYR A 153 12.03 -6.72 3.42
CA TYR A 153 10.96 -7.57 2.94
C TYR A 153 10.26 -8.31 4.10
N PRO A 154 9.64 -7.58 5.05
CA PRO A 154 9.30 -8.12 6.38
C PRO A 154 8.13 -9.12 6.38
N PHE A 155 7.29 -9.12 5.34
CA PHE A 155 6.10 -9.97 5.25
C PHE A 155 6.29 -11.14 4.27
N ALA A 156 5.47 -12.19 4.40
CA ALA A 156 5.50 -13.33 3.49
C ALA A 156 5.00 -12.97 2.07
N ASP A 157 4.06 -12.05 1.96
CA ASP A 157 3.55 -11.46 0.73
C ASP A 157 3.02 -10.04 1.04
N GLY A 158 2.79 -9.21 0.03
CA GLY A 158 2.19 -7.88 0.17
C GLY A 158 3.18 -6.76 0.45
N ASN A 159 4.49 -7.03 0.45
CA ASN A 159 5.52 -6.01 0.75
C ASN A 159 5.44 -4.81 -0.19
N GLY A 160 5.39 -5.01 -1.52
CA GLY A 160 5.23 -3.90 -2.47
C GLY A 160 4.02 -3.02 -2.19
N ARG A 161 2.87 -3.64 -1.90
CA ARG A 161 1.63 -2.93 -1.56
C ARG A 161 1.77 -2.17 -0.23
N MET A 162 2.40 -2.78 0.76
CA MET A 162 2.69 -2.17 2.05
C MET A 162 3.67 -0.99 1.92
N GLY A 163 4.76 -1.13 1.17
CA GLY A 163 5.75 -0.08 0.96
C GLY A 163 5.14 1.18 0.36
N ARG A 164 4.31 1.04 -0.69
CA ARG A 164 3.59 2.16 -1.32
C ARG A 164 2.54 2.79 -0.40
N LEU A 165 1.78 1.96 0.33
CA LEU A 165 0.81 2.42 1.31
C LEU A 165 1.50 3.23 2.44
N TRP A 166 2.61 2.73 2.97
CA TRP A 166 3.36 3.40 4.03
C TRP A 166 4.05 4.68 3.54
N GLN A 167 4.56 4.69 2.31
CA GLN A 167 5.10 5.89 1.68
C GLN A 167 4.02 6.98 1.60
N THR A 168 2.79 6.63 1.20
CA THR A 168 1.65 7.55 1.18
C THR A 168 1.32 8.05 2.58
N LEU A 169 1.32 7.17 3.58
CA LEU A 169 1.09 7.54 4.98
C LEU A 169 2.10 8.58 5.45
N ILE A 170 3.41 8.32 5.29
CA ILE A 170 4.48 9.24 5.70
C ILE A 170 4.31 10.62 5.04
N LEU A 171 4.07 10.66 3.72
CA LEU A 171 3.88 11.90 3.00
C LEU A 171 2.60 12.65 3.42
N SER A 172 1.54 11.91 3.76
CA SER A 172 0.26 12.49 4.18
C SER A 172 0.32 13.20 5.53
N GLN A 173 1.23 12.77 6.42
CA GLN A 173 1.49 13.46 7.69
C GLN A 173 2.07 14.86 7.47
N TRP A 174 2.85 15.03 6.40
CA TRP A 174 3.37 16.34 6.00
C TRP A 174 2.32 17.18 5.25
N ASN A 175 1.64 16.58 4.27
CA ASN A 175 0.60 17.25 3.52
C ASN A 175 -0.52 16.28 3.09
N PRO A 176 -1.78 16.51 3.49
CA PRO A 176 -2.88 15.60 3.19
C PRO A 176 -3.21 15.47 1.68
N ILE A 177 -2.64 16.33 0.82
CA ILE A 177 -2.79 16.19 -0.63
C ILE A 177 -2.27 14.84 -1.13
N PHE A 178 -1.22 14.28 -0.50
CA PHE A 178 -0.60 13.03 -0.91
C PHE A 178 -1.54 11.82 -0.80
N LEU A 179 -2.60 11.89 0.02
CA LEU A 179 -3.66 10.87 0.06
C LEU A 179 -4.47 10.75 -1.24
N ASN A 180 -4.31 11.71 -2.14
CA ASN A 180 -5.08 11.84 -3.37
C ASN A 180 -4.19 11.96 -4.61
N ILE A 181 -2.88 11.75 -4.51
CA ILE A 181 -1.98 11.72 -5.66
C ILE A 181 -1.78 10.25 -6.06
N PRO A 182 -2.24 9.82 -7.24
CA PRO A 182 -2.10 8.44 -7.69
C PRO A 182 -0.69 8.18 -8.24
N VAL A 183 0.33 8.28 -7.38
CA VAL A 183 1.75 8.07 -7.74
C VAL A 183 1.96 6.68 -8.32
N GLU A 184 1.24 5.69 -7.80
CA GLU A 184 1.28 4.30 -8.21
C GLU A 184 0.81 4.12 -9.66
N SER A 185 -0.14 4.94 -10.13
CA SER A 185 -0.52 4.93 -11.55
C SER A 185 0.61 5.43 -12.45
N LEU A 186 1.43 6.39 -11.98
CA LEU A 186 2.58 6.88 -12.73
C LEU A 186 3.71 5.86 -12.75
N ILE A 187 3.94 5.15 -11.64
CA ILE A 187 4.90 4.06 -11.56
C ILE A 187 4.50 2.92 -12.51
N TYR A 188 3.23 2.54 -12.55
CA TYR A 188 2.76 1.48 -13.45
C TYR A 188 2.89 1.82 -14.95
N GLN A 189 2.80 3.10 -15.31
CA GLN A 189 2.83 3.56 -16.70
C GLN A 189 4.24 3.72 -17.28
N ASN A 190 5.29 3.63 -16.45
CA ASN A 190 6.69 3.81 -16.83
C ASN A 190 7.53 2.57 -16.50
#